data_AF-A0AAJ5CIK9-F1
#
_entry.id   AF-A0AAJ5CIK9-F1
#
_cell.length_a   1.000
_cell.length_b   1.000
_cell.length_c   1.000
_cell.angle_alpha   90.00
_cell.angle_beta   90.00
_cell.angle_gamma   90.00
#
_symmetry.space_group_name_H-M   'P 1'
#
loop_
_entity.id
_entity.type
_entity.pdbx_description
1 polymer ?
#
loop_
_entity_poly.entity_id
_entity_poly.type
_entity_poly.pdbx_seq_one_letter_code
_entity_poly.pdbx_strand_id
1 'polypeptide(L)'
;MRGWERALTVLEALGERGQTAGHGWTLDTELLPSHQQQVNALENQCLVELAGREDRAELSALEGRPVRWAARLTPYGHDTLAYAQSRPRPELTSGETDPDRQLVELIPSQMAALRVFVALSGRLRVPPAAGLAEQVRSASCDHGIKRWRLHLTAEQIASVAYGLWLHRMTGSAAEANRFAREYGVVHTPARASDEGPPAVDGLPSAAAVSGFAAWKAS
;
A
#
# COMPACT_ATOMS: atom_id res chain seq x y z
N MET A 1 2.12 -16.40 4.38
CA MET A 1 3.34 -15.66 3.97
C MET A 1 3.15 -15.14 2.56
N ARG A 2 3.35 -13.84 2.34
CA ARG A 2 3.32 -13.24 1.00
C ARG A 2 4.46 -13.82 0.14
N GLY A 3 4.29 -13.89 -1.18
CA GLY A 3 5.28 -14.52 -2.08
C GLY A 3 6.70 -13.92 -1.98
N TRP A 4 6.79 -12.62 -1.72
CA TRP A 4 8.07 -11.94 -1.55
C TRP A 4 8.77 -12.24 -0.21
N GLU A 5 8.02 -12.48 0.87
CA GLU A 5 8.59 -12.88 2.18
C GLU A 5 9.26 -14.25 2.05
N ARG A 6 8.62 -15.19 1.33
CA ARG A 6 9.20 -16.51 1.03
C ARG A 6 10.44 -16.40 0.16
N ALA A 7 10.46 -15.49 -0.80
CA ALA A 7 11.63 -15.24 -1.64
C ALA A 7 12.82 -14.73 -0.81
N LEU A 8 12.59 -13.79 0.11
CA LEU A 8 13.64 -13.31 1.01
C LEU A 8 14.19 -14.40 1.92
N THR A 9 13.33 -15.22 2.53
CA THR A 9 13.79 -16.34 3.37
C THR A 9 14.72 -17.29 2.62
N VAL A 10 14.45 -17.53 1.33
CA VAL A 10 15.32 -18.35 0.49
C VAL A 10 16.64 -17.64 0.18
N LEU A 11 16.62 -16.33 -0.13
CA LEU A 11 17.85 -15.56 -0.35
C LEU A 11 18.73 -15.49 0.91
N GLU A 12 18.13 -15.29 2.09
CA GLU A 12 18.82 -15.33 3.39
C GLU A 12 19.49 -16.68 3.61
N ALA A 13 18.73 -17.77 3.46
CA ALA A 13 19.26 -19.12 3.64
C ALA A 13 20.39 -19.46 2.64
N LEU A 14 20.29 -18.99 1.39
CA LEU A 14 21.37 -19.17 0.41
C LEU A 14 22.62 -18.36 0.77
N GLY A 15 22.44 -17.12 1.23
CA GLY A 15 23.54 -16.24 1.63
C GLY A 15 24.32 -16.76 2.83
N GLU A 16 23.62 -17.14 3.90
CA GLU A 16 24.22 -17.65 5.14
C GLU A 16 25.00 -18.95 4.91
N ARG A 17 24.41 -19.86 4.13
CA ARG A 17 25.00 -21.19 3.91
C ARG A 17 26.13 -21.16 2.91
N GLY A 18 25.99 -20.39 1.83
CA GLY A 18 27.09 -20.16 0.90
C GLY A 18 28.32 -19.56 1.59
N GLN A 19 28.12 -18.65 2.55
CA GLN A 19 29.22 -18.11 3.37
C GLN A 19 29.80 -19.15 4.34
N THR A 20 28.94 -19.93 5.01
CA THR A 20 29.39 -20.96 5.98
C THR A 20 30.22 -22.05 5.30
N ALA A 21 29.84 -22.44 4.09
CA ALA A 21 30.51 -23.50 3.34
C ALA A 21 31.88 -23.06 2.75
N GLY A 22 32.18 -21.76 2.75
CA GLY A 22 33.45 -21.21 2.27
C GLY A 22 33.66 -21.24 0.74
N HIS A 23 32.94 -22.10 0.02
CA HIS A 23 32.94 -22.17 -1.44
C HIS A 23 31.82 -21.35 -2.11
N GLY A 24 31.00 -20.64 -1.31
CA GLY A 24 29.99 -19.72 -1.84
C GLY A 24 28.74 -20.37 -2.44
N TRP A 25 28.62 -21.70 -2.37
CA TRP A 25 27.46 -22.44 -2.89
C TRP A 25 26.64 -23.03 -1.76
N THR A 26 25.33 -23.04 -1.92
CA THR A 26 24.40 -23.81 -1.08
C THR A 26 24.02 -25.09 -1.80
N LEU A 27 24.07 -26.22 -1.11
CA LEU A 27 23.90 -27.55 -1.68
C LEU A 27 22.47 -28.09 -1.52
N ASP A 28 22.17 -29.13 -2.28
CA ASP A 28 20.86 -29.79 -2.36
C ASP A 28 20.30 -30.31 -1.03
N THR A 29 21.17 -30.74 -0.12
CA THR A 29 20.81 -31.24 1.21
C THR A 29 20.54 -30.15 2.22
N GLU A 30 20.99 -28.92 1.94
CA GLU A 30 20.94 -27.86 2.92
C GLU A 30 19.56 -27.22 2.92
N LEU A 31 18.93 -27.05 1.76
CA LEU A 31 17.59 -26.45 1.64
C LEU A 31 16.48 -27.51 1.68
N LEU A 32 15.33 -27.11 2.24
CA LEU A 32 14.11 -27.91 2.21
C LEU A 32 13.65 -28.11 0.76
N PRO A 33 13.06 -29.27 0.40
CA PRO A 33 12.55 -29.51 -0.96
C PRO A 33 11.55 -28.46 -1.45
N SER A 34 10.78 -27.86 -0.54
CA SER A 34 9.84 -26.78 -0.83
C SER A 34 10.51 -25.48 -1.34
N HIS A 35 11.81 -25.29 -1.10
CA HIS A 35 12.56 -24.13 -1.56
C HIS A 35 13.03 -24.27 -3.02
N GLN A 36 13.06 -25.47 -3.60
CA GLN A 36 13.59 -25.70 -4.94
C GLN A 36 12.80 -24.95 -6.03
N GLN A 37 11.46 -24.96 -5.95
CA GLN A 37 10.62 -24.20 -6.89
C GLN A 37 10.89 -22.70 -6.80
N GLN A 38 11.18 -22.20 -5.60
CA GLN A 38 11.49 -20.79 -5.37
C GLN A 38 12.89 -20.43 -5.88
N VAL A 39 13.87 -21.32 -5.73
CA VAL A 39 15.22 -21.15 -6.31
C VAL A 39 15.14 -21.00 -7.82
N ASN A 40 14.38 -21.86 -8.51
CA ASN A 40 14.18 -21.74 -9.96
C ASN A 40 13.49 -20.40 -10.33
N ALA A 41 12.52 -19.95 -9.52
CA ALA A 41 11.86 -18.67 -9.77
C ALA A 41 12.79 -17.46 -9.57
N LEU A 42 13.77 -17.57 -8.65
CA LEU A 42 14.78 -16.54 -8.38
C LEU A 42 15.90 -16.56 -9.42
N GLU A 43 16.25 -17.72 -9.96
CA GLU A 43 17.18 -17.86 -11.08
C GLU A 43 16.63 -17.19 -12.34
N ASN A 44 15.35 -17.38 -12.66
CA ASN A 44 14.68 -16.66 -13.75
C ASN A 44 14.64 -15.13 -13.57
N GLN A 45 14.93 -14.62 -12.37
CA GLN A 45 15.04 -13.20 -12.05
C GLN A 45 16.50 -12.74 -11.90
N CYS A 46 17.47 -13.61 -12.21
CA CYS A 46 18.91 -13.37 -12.10
C CYS A 46 19.39 -13.03 -10.67
N LEU A 47 18.62 -13.38 -9.64
CA LEU A 47 18.99 -13.18 -8.24
C LEU A 47 19.83 -14.33 -7.68
N VAL A 48 19.70 -15.50 -8.28
CA VAL A 48 20.39 -16.73 -7.91
C VAL A 48 20.96 -17.36 -9.17
N GLU A 49 22.14 -17.95 -9.06
CA GLU A 49 22.77 -18.74 -10.11
C GLU A 49 22.75 -20.21 -9.70
N LEU A 50 22.36 -21.08 -10.64
CA LEU A 50 22.46 -22.53 -10.48
C LEU A 50 23.80 -23.03 -11.01
N ALA A 51 24.43 -23.91 -10.24
CA ALA A 51 25.71 -24.53 -10.60
C ALA A 51 25.59 -25.30 -11.92
N GLY A 52 26.57 -25.07 -12.80
CA GLY A 52 26.70 -25.80 -14.05
C GLY A 52 27.03 -27.28 -13.82
N ARG A 53 27.21 -28.02 -14.92
CA ARG A 53 27.64 -29.42 -14.82
C ARG A 53 29.03 -29.56 -14.19
N GLU A 54 29.95 -28.68 -14.57
CA GLU A 54 31.35 -28.68 -14.11
C GLU A 54 31.43 -28.29 -12.64
N ASP A 55 30.84 -27.16 -12.25
CA ASP A 55 30.76 -26.73 -10.85
C ASP A 55 30.17 -27.82 -9.94
N ARG A 56 29.08 -28.50 -10.37
CA ARG A 56 28.51 -29.59 -9.59
C ARG A 56 29.43 -30.80 -9.47
N ALA A 57 30.25 -31.08 -10.49
CA ALA A 57 31.22 -32.16 -10.42
C ALA A 57 32.33 -31.85 -9.42
N GLU A 58 32.83 -30.61 -9.42
CA GLU A 58 33.81 -30.13 -8.45
C GLU A 58 33.25 -30.16 -7.02
N LEU A 59 32.04 -29.63 -6.83
CA LEU A 59 31.35 -29.68 -5.53
C LEU A 59 31.10 -31.12 -5.08
N SER A 60 30.75 -32.03 -6.00
CA SER A 60 30.57 -33.45 -5.65
C SER A 60 31.88 -34.12 -5.21
N ALA A 61 33.00 -33.75 -5.82
CA ALA A 61 34.31 -34.23 -5.43
C ALA A 61 34.73 -33.69 -4.06
N LEU A 62 34.45 -32.41 -3.78
CA LEU A 62 34.71 -31.78 -2.47
C LEU A 62 33.87 -32.41 -1.35
N GLU A 63 32.60 -32.68 -1.62
CA GLU A 63 31.65 -33.23 -0.65
C GLU A 63 31.76 -34.75 -0.47
N GLY A 64 32.48 -35.45 -1.36
CA GLY A 64 32.55 -36.91 -1.37
C GLY A 64 31.22 -37.59 -1.68
N ARG A 65 30.24 -36.86 -2.24
CA ARG A 65 28.92 -37.37 -2.61
C ARG A 65 28.37 -36.64 -3.85
N PRO A 66 27.45 -37.24 -4.61
CA PRO A 66 26.80 -36.56 -5.72
C PRO A 66 25.97 -35.36 -5.23
N VAL A 67 26.26 -34.17 -5.77
CA VAL A 67 25.49 -32.94 -5.58
C VAL A 67 24.47 -32.80 -6.72
N ARG A 68 23.17 -32.90 -6.41
CA ARG A 68 22.11 -32.88 -7.44
C ARG A 68 21.91 -31.49 -8.01
N TRP A 69 21.98 -30.47 -7.17
CA TRP A 69 21.96 -29.07 -7.55
C TRP A 69 22.73 -28.27 -6.50
N ALA A 70 23.25 -27.12 -6.91
CA ALA A 70 23.82 -26.14 -6.02
C ALA A 70 23.44 -24.75 -6.51
N ALA A 71 23.27 -23.81 -5.58
CA ALA A 71 22.83 -22.46 -5.88
C ALA A 71 23.65 -21.43 -5.11
N ARG A 72 23.96 -20.29 -5.74
CA ARG A 72 24.61 -19.16 -5.07
C ARG A 72 23.88 -17.86 -5.38
N LEU A 73 23.99 -16.89 -4.49
CA LEU A 73 23.51 -15.54 -4.76
C LEU A 73 24.36 -14.90 -5.87
N THR A 74 23.72 -14.23 -6.81
CA THR A 74 24.41 -13.33 -7.75
C THR A 74 24.71 -11.99 -7.06
N PRO A 75 25.52 -11.09 -7.65
CA PRO A 75 25.64 -9.72 -7.14
C PRO A 75 24.27 -9.02 -6.95
N TYR A 76 23.33 -9.22 -7.89
CA TYR A 76 21.97 -8.68 -7.78
C TYR A 76 21.18 -9.31 -6.63
N GLY A 77 21.36 -10.60 -6.38
CA GLY A 77 20.79 -11.28 -5.21
C GLY A 77 21.32 -10.74 -3.89
N HIS A 78 22.63 -10.51 -3.81
CA HIS A 78 23.29 -9.88 -2.66
C HIS A 78 22.78 -8.46 -2.41
N ASP A 79 22.72 -7.61 -3.44
CA ASP A 79 22.21 -6.24 -3.32
C ASP A 79 20.73 -6.21 -2.93
N THR A 80 19.93 -7.14 -3.48
CA THR A 80 18.51 -7.27 -3.12
C THR A 80 18.34 -7.66 -1.66
N LEU A 81 19.16 -8.59 -1.16
CA LEU A 81 19.14 -9.00 0.24
C LEU A 81 19.60 -7.85 1.15
N ALA A 82 20.70 -7.18 0.83
CA ALA A 82 21.20 -6.03 1.58
C ALA A 82 20.19 -4.87 1.60
N TYR A 83 19.52 -4.59 0.48
CA TYR A 83 18.45 -3.61 0.41
C TYR A 83 17.24 -4.01 1.27
N ALA A 84 16.83 -5.27 1.23
CA ALA A 84 15.73 -5.78 2.05
C ALA A 84 16.02 -5.70 3.55
N GLN A 85 17.26 -5.98 3.96
CA GLN A 85 17.72 -5.91 5.36
C GLN A 85 17.90 -4.47 5.86
N SER A 86 18.34 -3.56 4.99
CA SER A 86 18.52 -2.14 5.31
C SER A 86 17.22 -1.34 5.27
N ARG A 87 16.20 -1.85 4.57
CA ARG A 87 14.86 -1.31 4.68
C ARG A 87 14.51 -1.34 6.17
N PRO A 88 14.07 -0.22 6.77
CA PRO A 88 13.41 -0.28 8.05
C PRO A 88 12.34 -1.35 7.88
N ARG A 89 12.49 -2.49 8.57
CA ARG A 89 11.37 -3.42 8.76
C ARG A 89 10.27 -2.46 9.15
N PRO A 90 9.15 -2.36 8.40
CA PRO A 90 8.06 -1.55 8.88
C PRO A 90 7.86 -2.13 10.26
N GLU A 91 8.19 -1.34 11.27
CA GLU A 91 7.62 -1.56 12.56
C GLU A 91 6.15 -1.63 12.15
N LEU A 92 5.60 -2.84 12.24
CA LEU A 92 4.31 -2.91 12.85
C LEU A 92 4.59 -2.25 14.19
N THR A 93 4.55 -0.92 14.20
CA THR A 93 3.81 -0.23 15.21
C THR A 93 2.53 -1.05 15.21
N SER A 94 2.47 -2.00 16.14
CA SER A 94 1.44 -1.92 17.14
C SER A 94 1.41 -0.48 17.65
N GLY A 95 1.04 0.48 16.79
CA GLY A 95 -0.03 1.33 17.13
C GLY A 95 -1.12 0.30 17.29
N GLU A 96 -1.41 -0.03 18.56
CA GLU A 96 -2.70 0.41 19.06
C GLU A 96 -3.59 0.75 17.89
N THR A 97 -4.35 -0.26 17.45
CA THR A 97 -5.39 -0.11 16.44
C THR A 97 -6.13 1.15 16.84
N ASP A 98 -5.74 2.27 16.26
CA ASP A 98 -6.49 3.50 16.30
C ASP A 98 -7.74 3.07 15.55
N PRO A 99 -8.85 2.79 16.26
CA PRO A 99 -9.99 2.10 15.68
C PRO A 99 -10.58 2.89 14.50
N ASP A 100 -10.11 4.13 14.31
CA ASP A 100 -10.49 5.08 13.28
C ASP A 100 -9.63 5.00 12.00
N ARG A 101 -8.62 4.13 11.91
CA ARG A 101 -7.76 3.98 10.72
C ARG A 101 -8.06 2.71 9.92
N GLN A 102 -8.49 2.92 8.67
CA GLN A 102 -8.86 1.86 7.74
C GLN A 102 -7.73 1.60 6.71
N LEU A 103 -7.50 0.33 6.40
CA LEU A 103 -6.64 -0.08 5.28
C LEU A 103 -7.30 0.28 3.95
N VAL A 104 -6.62 1.09 3.15
CA VAL A 104 -7.02 1.51 1.80
C VAL A 104 -6.00 0.99 0.80
N GLU A 105 -6.48 0.19 -0.15
CA GLU A 105 -5.76 -0.26 -1.32
C GLU A 105 -6.06 0.64 -2.53
N LEU A 106 -5.00 1.15 -3.18
CA LEU A 106 -5.09 1.95 -4.39
C LEU A 106 -4.39 1.25 -5.56
N ILE A 107 -4.97 1.32 -6.75
CA ILE A 107 -4.25 0.92 -7.97
C ILE A 107 -3.17 1.96 -8.34
N PRO A 108 -2.21 1.64 -9.23
CA PRO A 108 -1.12 2.56 -9.56
C PRO A 108 -1.59 3.93 -10.09
N SER A 109 -2.65 3.99 -10.89
CA SER A 109 -3.18 5.26 -11.40
C SER A 109 -3.80 6.12 -10.31
N GLN A 110 -4.55 5.52 -9.37
CA GLN A 110 -5.07 6.23 -8.19
C GLN A 110 -3.95 6.76 -7.30
N MET A 111 -2.90 5.96 -7.08
CA MET A 111 -1.73 6.38 -6.31
C MET A 111 -0.97 7.53 -7.00
N ALA A 112 -0.87 7.50 -8.34
CA ALA A 112 -0.26 8.58 -9.10
C ALA A 112 -1.05 9.89 -8.97
N ALA A 113 -2.39 9.83 -9.11
CA ALA A 113 -3.26 10.99 -8.91
C ALA A 113 -3.16 11.53 -7.47
N LEU A 114 -3.11 10.64 -6.47
CA LEU A 114 -2.96 11.02 -5.07
C LEU A 114 -1.60 11.70 -4.80
N ARG A 115 -0.51 11.22 -5.40
CA ARG A 115 0.82 11.85 -5.30
C ARG A 115 0.83 13.27 -5.86
N VAL A 116 0.17 13.51 -6.98
CA VAL A 116 0.02 14.86 -7.55
C VAL A 116 -0.78 15.75 -6.59
N PHE A 117 -1.89 15.24 -6.04
CA PHE A 117 -2.71 16.00 -5.10
C PHE A 117 -1.93 16.43 -3.86
N VAL A 118 -1.19 15.53 -3.20
CA VAL A 118 -0.40 15.89 -2.01
C VAL A 118 0.78 16.81 -2.32
N ALA A 119 1.37 16.71 -3.51
CA ALA A 119 2.44 17.61 -3.95
C ALA A 119 1.95 19.06 -4.17
N LEU A 120 0.65 19.25 -4.38
CA LEU A 120 0.02 20.56 -4.56
C LEU A 120 -0.47 21.20 -3.25
N SER A 121 -0.20 20.61 -2.09
CA SER A 121 -0.72 21.03 -0.78
C SER A 121 -0.59 22.54 -0.51
N GLY A 122 0.53 23.17 -0.87
CA GLY A 122 0.76 24.61 -0.70
C GLY A 122 0.10 25.53 -1.75
N ARG A 123 -0.57 24.96 -2.76
CA ARG A 123 -1.22 25.70 -3.86
C ARG A 123 -2.74 25.53 -3.90
N LEU A 124 -3.27 24.57 -3.15
CA LEU A 124 -4.70 24.29 -3.08
C LEU A 124 -5.37 25.15 -2.00
N ARG A 125 -6.59 25.61 -2.28
CA ARG A 125 -7.41 26.32 -1.26
C ARG A 125 -7.96 25.37 -0.20
N VAL A 126 -8.18 24.11 -0.56
CA VAL A 126 -8.49 23.02 0.37
C VAL A 126 -7.26 22.13 0.45
N PRO A 127 -6.50 22.17 1.56
CA PRO A 127 -5.29 21.37 1.68
C PRO A 127 -5.64 19.87 1.81
N PRO A 128 -4.72 18.98 1.43
CA PRO A 128 -4.79 17.58 1.82
C PRO A 128 -4.91 17.44 3.35
N ALA A 129 -5.64 16.43 3.81
CA ALA A 129 -5.78 16.15 5.25
C ALA A 129 -4.40 15.99 5.91
N ALA A 130 -4.30 16.40 7.18
CA ALA A 130 -3.06 16.30 7.93
C ALA A 130 -2.54 14.85 7.97
N GLY A 131 -1.22 14.68 7.81
CA GLY A 131 -0.60 13.35 7.80
C GLY A 131 -0.77 12.56 6.49
N LEU A 132 -1.59 13.00 5.53
CA LEU A 132 -1.83 12.26 4.29
C LEU A 132 -0.57 12.17 3.42
N ALA A 133 0.24 13.24 3.39
CA ALA A 133 1.49 13.24 2.62
C ALA A 133 2.51 12.25 3.20
N GLU A 134 2.59 12.14 4.52
CA GLU A 134 3.41 11.17 5.24
C GLU A 134 2.94 9.74 4.91
N GLN A 135 1.62 9.49 4.94
CA GLN A 135 1.05 8.18 4.59
C GLN A 135 1.31 7.80 3.12
N VAL A 136 1.29 8.77 2.21
CA VAL A 136 1.62 8.54 0.79
C VAL A 136 3.10 8.19 0.60
N ARG A 137 4.00 8.74 1.42
CA ARG A 137 5.43 8.43 1.40
C ARG A 137 5.74 7.07 2.04
N SER A 138 5.05 6.71 3.13
CA SER A 138 5.20 5.41 3.80
C SER A 138 4.42 4.28 3.11
N ALA A 139 3.58 4.60 2.12
CA ALA A 139 2.77 3.64 1.38
C ALA A 139 3.61 2.50 0.81
N SER A 140 3.14 1.28 1.01
CA SER A 140 3.82 0.08 0.51
C SER A 140 3.15 -0.45 -0.75
N CYS A 141 3.93 -0.77 -1.78
CA CYS A 141 3.43 -1.47 -2.95
C CYS A 141 3.44 -2.98 -2.69
N ASP A 142 2.26 -3.61 -2.74
CA ASP A 142 2.17 -5.07 -2.82
C ASP A 142 2.40 -5.49 -4.28
N HIS A 143 3.61 -5.99 -4.53
CA HIS A 143 4.09 -6.40 -5.85
C HIS A 143 3.34 -7.65 -6.39
N GLY A 144 2.64 -8.40 -5.53
CA GLY A 144 1.86 -9.57 -5.94
C GLY A 144 0.55 -9.23 -6.62
N ILE A 145 -0.09 -8.11 -6.24
CA ILE A 145 -1.39 -7.67 -6.76
C ILE A 145 -1.33 -6.30 -7.46
N LYS A 146 -0.13 -5.69 -7.53
CA LYS A 146 0.11 -4.34 -8.07
C LYS A 146 -0.79 -3.27 -7.42
N ARG A 147 -0.97 -3.34 -6.11
CA ARG A 147 -1.76 -2.36 -5.33
C ARG A 147 -0.91 -1.69 -4.25
N TRP A 148 -1.16 -0.42 -4.01
CA TRP A 148 -0.57 0.38 -2.95
C TRP A 148 -1.44 0.29 -1.70
N ARG A 149 -0.84 0.02 -0.53
CA ARG A 149 -1.54 -0.06 0.75
C ARG A 149 -1.20 1.15 1.61
N LEU A 150 -2.25 1.80 2.12
CA LEU A 150 -2.19 2.93 3.04
C LEU A 150 -3.13 2.68 4.22
N HIS A 151 -2.76 3.14 5.42
CA HIS A 151 -3.67 3.16 6.58
C HIS A 151 -4.13 4.59 6.78
N LEU A 152 -5.40 4.86 6.50
CA LEU A 152 -5.95 6.20 6.44
C LEU A 152 -7.09 6.38 7.44
N THR A 153 -7.16 7.55 8.07
CA THR A 153 -8.33 7.96 8.86
C THR A 153 -9.51 8.29 7.94
N ALA A 154 -10.74 8.33 8.47
CA ALA A 154 -11.92 8.75 7.70
C ALA A 154 -11.75 10.13 7.02
N GLU A 155 -11.10 11.08 7.71
CA GLU A 155 -10.77 12.40 7.15
C GLU A 155 -9.78 12.30 5.97
N GLN A 156 -8.75 11.46 6.10
CA GLN A 156 -7.79 11.21 5.03
C GLN A 156 -8.44 10.50 3.84
N ILE A 157 -9.38 9.57 4.08
CA ILE A 157 -10.15 8.90 3.03
C ILE A 157 -11.02 9.91 2.26
N ALA A 158 -11.70 10.82 2.97
CA ALA A 158 -12.45 11.91 2.35
C ALA A 158 -11.54 12.84 1.53
N SER A 159 -10.32 13.10 2.01
CA SER A 159 -9.32 13.89 1.29
C SER A 159 -8.78 13.18 0.05
N VAL A 160 -8.60 11.85 0.08
CA VAL A 160 -8.28 11.04 -1.11
C VAL A 160 -9.43 11.12 -2.12
N ALA A 161 -10.68 10.97 -1.67
CA ALA A 161 -11.85 11.10 -2.54
C ALA A 161 -11.91 12.49 -3.20
N TYR A 162 -11.55 13.55 -2.47
CA TYR A 162 -11.44 14.91 -3.02
C TYR A 162 -10.31 15.02 -4.06
N GLY A 163 -9.12 14.49 -3.78
CA GLY A 163 -8.02 14.47 -4.74
C GLY A 163 -8.34 13.70 -6.03
N LEU A 164 -9.01 12.56 -5.91
CA LEU A 164 -9.49 11.79 -7.08
C LEU A 164 -10.62 12.49 -7.81
N TRP A 165 -11.49 13.23 -7.11
CA TRP A 165 -12.50 14.08 -7.74
C TRP A 165 -11.87 15.22 -8.55
N LEU A 166 -10.83 15.89 -8.03
CA LEU A 166 -10.07 16.88 -8.79
C LEU A 166 -9.44 16.26 -10.04
N HIS A 167 -8.83 15.08 -9.91
CA HIS A 167 -8.26 14.34 -11.05
C HIS A 167 -9.33 13.99 -12.11
N ARG A 168 -10.52 13.59 -11.67
CA ARG A 168 -11.69 13.35 -12.54
C ARG A 168 -12.08 14.60 -13.33
N MET A 169 -12.05 15.79 -12.72
CA MET A 169 -12.42 17.03 -13.40
C MET A 169 -11.42 17.45 -14.49
N THR A 170 -10.18 16.99 -14.38
CA THR A 170 -9.09 17.34 -15.31
C THR A 170 -8.63 16.17 -16.19
N GLY A 171 -9.32 15.03 -16.13
CA GLY A 171 -8.84 13.78 -16.72
C GLY A 171 -9.85 12.64 -16.66
N SER A 172 -9.42 11.47 -16.20
CA SER A 172 -10.22 10.24 -16.18
C SER A 172 -11.11 10.14 -14.94
N ALA A 173 -12.40 9.84 -15.14
CA ALA A 173 -13.35 9.58 -14.07
C ALA A 173 -13.25 8.15 -13.48
N ALA A 174 -12.51 7.26 -14.13
CA ALA A 174 -12.47 5.84 -13.77
C ALA A 174 -11.89 5.60 -12.37
N GLU A 175 -10.85 6.34 -12.00
CA GLU A 175 -10.15 6.28 -10.72
C GLU A 175 -11.06 6.67 -9.55
N ALA A 176 -11.81 7.76 -9.71
CA ALA A 176 -12.77 8.24 -8.71
C ALA A 176 -13.96 7.30 -8.57
N ASN A 177 -14.51 6.80 -9.69
CA ASN A 177 -15.65 5.88 -9.68
C ASN A 177 -15.28 4.53 -9.04
N ARG A 178 -14.06 4.03 -9.27
CA ARG A 178 -13.56 2.81 -8.64
C ARG A 178 -13.41 3.02 -7.13
N PHE A 179 -12.79 4.12 -6.72
CA PHE A 179 -12.60 4.43 -5.30
C PHE A 179 -13.94 4.54 -4.56
N ALA A 180 -14.92 5.22 -5.17
CA ALA A 180 -16.28 5.32 -4.64
C ALA A 180 -16.97 3.97 -4.47
N ARG A 181 -16.78 3.03 -5.41
CA ARG A 181 -17.35 1.67 -5.30
C ARG A 181 -16.70 0.85 -4.20
N GLU A 182 -15.40 1.01 -3.98
CA GLU A 182 -14.62 0.17 -3.05
C GLU A 182 -14.74 0.66 -1.60
N TYR A 183 -14.82 1.99 -1.39
CA TYR A 183 -14.84 2.59 -0.06
C TYR A 183 -16.15 3.32 0.28
N GLY A 184 -17.10 3.41 -0.67
CA GLY A 184 -18.38 4.11 -0.45
C GLY A 184 -18.27 5.64 -0.33
N VAL A 185 -17.07 6.21 -0.49
CA VAL A 185 -16.81 7.64 -0.32
C VAL A 185 -16.77 8.33 -1.68
N VAL A 186 -17.71 9.25 -1.89
CA VAL A 186 -17.75 10.14 -3.05
C VAL A 186 -17.59 11.56 -2.54
N HIS A 187 -16.58 12.28 -3.05
CA HIS A 187 -16.56 13.71 -2.86
C HIS A 187 -17.57 14.36 -3.81
N THR A 188 -18.62 14.93 -3.24
CA THR A 188 -19.55 15.81 -3.95
C THR A 188 -19.30 17.22 -3.42
N PRO A 189 -18.94 18.20 -4.25
CA PRO A 189 -18.89 19.57 -3.79
C PRO A 189 -20.28 19.90 -3.26
N ALA A 190 -20.37 20.38 -2.02
CA ALA A 190 -21.63 20.91 -1.53
C ALA A 190 -22.09 21.93 -2.57
N ARG A 191 -23.25 21.68 -3.20
CA ARG A 191 -23.99 22.77 -3.82
C ARG A 191 -24.10 23.78 -2.69
N ALA A 192 -23.63 25.00 -2.89
CA ALA A 192 -23.91 26.05 -1.93
C ALA A 192 -25.43 25.99 -1.71
N SER A 193 -25.85 25.52 -0.54
CA SER A 193 -27.20 25.72 -0.07
C SER A 193 -27.28 27.20 0.21
N ASP A 194 -27.38 27.97 -0.87
CA ASP A 194 -27.96 29.29 -0.85
C ASP A 194 -29.46 29.07 -0.82
N GLU A 195 -29.94 28.65 0.35
CA GLU A 195 -31.26 29.00 0.84
C GLU A 195 -31.17 28.89 2.35
N GLY A 196 -30.72 30.01 2.94
CA GLY A 196 -31.02 30.28 4.34
C GLY A 196 -32.53 30.17 4.56
N PRO A 197 -32.99 29.88 5.79
CA PRO A 197 -34.40 29.99 6.10
C PRO A 197 -34.91 31.37 5.64
N PRO A 198 -36.10 31.49 5.02
CA PRO A 198 -36.58 32.81 4.61
C PRO A 198 -36.71 33.68 5.85
N ALA A 199 -35.73 34.56 6.03
CA ALA A 199 -35.79 35.65 6.97
C ALA A 199 -36.84 36.63 6.41
N VAL A 200 -37.96 36.62 7.11
CA VAL A 200 -38.95 37.68 7.20
C VAL A 200 -38.32 39.07 7.02
N ASP A 201 -38.86 39.85 6.08
CA ASP A 201 -38.70 41.29 6.07
C ASP A 201 -39.99 41.97 5.58
N GLY A 202 -40.53 42.86 6.44
CA GLY A 202 -41.25 44.06 5.99
C GLY A 202 -42.76 44.02 5.72
N LEU A 203 -43.55 44.28 6.78
CA LEU A 203 -44.95 44.76 6.85
C LEU A 203 -45.36 45.88 5.84
N PRO A 204 -46.66 46.15 5.55
CA PRO A 204 -47.63 46.54 6.60
C PRO A 204 -49.13 46.17 6.45
N SER A 205 -49.77 46.17 7.62
CA SER A 205 -51.14 46.65 7.91
C SER A 205 -52.37 45.80 7.55
N ALA A 206 -53.12 45.52 8.63
CA ALA A 206 -54.58 45.61 8.80
C ALA A 206 -55.38 44.30 9.00
N ALA A 207 -55.97 44.25 10.20
CA ALA A 207 -57.32 43.77 10.51
C ALA A 207 -57.53 42.29 10.96
N ALA A 208 -58.43 42.21 11.95
CA ALA A 208 -59.17 41.06 12.49
C ALA A 208 -58.42 40.13 13.47
N VAL A 209 -58.48 40.31 14.80
CA VAL A 209 -59.62 40.10 15.74
C VAL A 209 -59.86 38.61 16.10
N SER A 210 -59.52 38.30 17.36
CA SER A 210 -60.16 37.38 18.33
C SER A 210 -60.01 35.85 18.29
N GLY A 211 -59.79 35.30 19.51
CA GLY A 211 -60.11 33.92 19.93
C GLY A 211 -58.95 33.22 20.66
N PHE A 212 -58.60 33.53 21.91
CA PHE A 212 -59.19 33.12 23.21
C PHE A 212 -59.09 31.61 23.57
N ALA A 213 -58.52 31.35 24.77
CA ALA A 213 -58.57 30.18 25.68
C ALA A 213 -57.98 28.82 25.21
N ALA A 214 -56.90 28.30 25.81
CA ALA A 214 -56.76 27.72 27.16
C ALA A 214 -57.22 26.25 27.27
N TRP A 215 -56.29 25.32 27.54
CA TRP A 215 -56.37 24.45 28.72
C TRP A 215 -55.07 23.68 29.01
N LYS A 216 -54.71 23.67 30.29
CA LYS A 216 -53.69 22.83 30.95
C LYS A 216 -54.41 22.24 32.18
N ALA A 217 -54.37 20.93 32.35
CA ALA A 217 -54.60 20.22 33.61
C ALA A 217 -54.08 18.79 33.37
N SER A 218 -52.94 18.44 33.98
CA SER A 218 -52.82 17.71 35.27
C SER A 218 -52.95 16.21 35.08
#